data_AF-A0A094D6U8-F1
#
_entry.id   AF-A0A094D6U8-F1
#
_cell.length_a   1.000
_cell.length_b   1.000
_cell.length_c   1.000
_cell.angle_alpha   90.00
_cell.angle_beta   90.00
_cell.angle_gamma   90.00
#
_symmetry.space_group_name_H-M   'P 1'
#
loop_
_entity.id
_entity.type
_entity.pdbx_description
1 polymer ?
#
loop_
_entity_poly.entity_id
_entity_poly.type
_entity_poly.pdbx_seq_one_letter_code
_entity_poly.pdbx_strand_id
1 'polypeptide(L)'
;MSSILVSDTASDDWLSAYTEEVRRGEHTLANAIDTIAKLIKRHPEAVLILFEVAWRGIICAGQLKGAVSFLNCLGDRLNGQEFETVLLTLRTMFDNIVGETSWDTWAAAFTAADFLHQEYGNDDTFKMMKRIQREAVFKQQQIIDQSALNGQWSNIYLVLNKLQSYYEQEKHRERRKRENFQHLEAKHFKRTKQLTDDLAEVLQATLRLAVQERQWVDASHQVIQLLRLNVDNRDRLNADVDDGLSADGYNLSCKLEEICSNAISEGRCEVAYDTMRAFTFIPDYANVAKQPLERLHRMWYASKGIAWTYGNTVF
;
A
#
# COMPACT_ATOMS: atom_id res chain seq x y z
N MET A 1 3.00 -18.78 -44.30
CA MET A 1 4.03 -18.60 -43.25
C MET A 1 5.02 -17.56 -43.75
N SER A 2 4.79 -16.30 -43.39
CA SER A 2 5.77 -15.23 -43.50
C SER A 2 5.68 -14.41 -42.22
N SER A 3 6.77 -14.49 -41.46
CA SER A 3 7.03 -13.77 -40.22
C SER A 3 6.98 -12.26 -40.49
N ILE A 4 6.12 -11.54 -39.76
CA ILE A 4 6.17 -10.09 -39.64
C ILE A 4 6.87 -9.80 -38.31
N LEU A 5 8.20 -9.80 -38.35
CA LEU A 5 9.06 -9.10 -37.41
C LEU A 5 9.05 -7.62 -37.81
N VAL A 6 7.97 -6.90 -37.48
CA VAL A 6 7.99 -5.44 -37.44
C VAL A 6 8.32 -5.04 -36.02
N SER A 7 9.63 -4.87 -35.80
CA SER A 7 10.31 -4.12 -34.74
C SER A 7 9.56 -3.96 -33.41
N ASP A 8 9.84 -4.86 -32.46
CA ASP A 8 9.48 -4.73 -31.04
C ASP A 8 9.80 -3.33 -30.49
N THR A 9 10.89 -2.70 -30.93
CA THR A 9 11.33 -1.38 -30.45
C THR A 9 10.40 -0.23 -30.83
N ALA A 10 9.79 -0.26 -32.02
CA ALA A 10 8.90 0.83 -32.46
C ALA A 10 7.50 0.72 -31.82
N SER A 11 7.08 -0.51 -31.51
CA SER A 11 5.92 -0.77 -30.68
C SER A 11 6.19 -0.29 -29.26
N ASP A 12 7.31 -0.68 -28.66
CA ASP A 12 7.67 -0.28 -27.29
C ASP A 12 7.83 1.24 -27.13
N ASP A 13 8.43 1.93 -28.11
CA ASP A 13 8.57 3.39 -28.11
C ASP A 13 7.20 4.10 -28.20
N TRP A 14 6.27 3.58 -29.01
CA TRP A 14 4.91 4.12 -29.12
C TRP A 14 4.10 3.86 -27.84
N LEU A 15 4.19 2.65 -27.27
CA LEU A 15 3.57 2.29 -26.00
C LEU A 15 4.08 3.18 -24.86
N SER A 16 5.40 3.44 -24.83
CA SER A 16 6.05 4.32 -23.86
C SER A 16 5.58 5.78 -24.01
N ALA A 17 5.57 6.31 -25.23
CA ALA A 17 5.11 7.67 -25.52
C ALA A 17 3.64 7.87 -25.15
N TYR A 18 2.75 6.94 -25.51
CA TYR A 18 1.33 7.03 -25.19
C TYR A 18 1.08 6.85 -23.68
N THR A 19 1.86 6.01 -23.00
CA THR A 19 1.82 5.92 -21.52
C THR A 19 2.18 7.26 -20.89
N GLU A 20 3.17 7.97 -21.41
CA GLU A 20 3.55 9.31 -20.95
C GLU A 20 2.48 10.39 -21.24
N GLU A 21 1.82 10.33 -22.41
CA GLU A 21 0.70 11.23 -22.74
C GLU A 21 -0.48 11.04 -21.79
N VAL A 22 -0.83 9.78 -21.48
CA VAL A 22 -1.84 9.47 -20.47
C VAL A 22 -1.39 9.94 -19.09
N ARG A 23 -0.11 9.75 -18.74
CA ARG A 23 0.46 10.22 -17.46
C ARG A 23 0.35 11.74 -17.30
N ARG A 24 0.51 12.50 -18.37
CA ARG A 24 0.38 13.97 -18.39
C ARG A 24 -1.07 14.46 -18.46
N GLY A 25 -2.04 13.55 -18.63
CA GLY A 25 -3.44 13.89 -18.83
C GLY A 25 -3.73 14.52 -20.20
N GLU A 26 -2.79 14.40 -21.15
CA GLU A 26 -2.90 14.94 -22.51
C GLU A 26 -3.87 14.09 -23.36
N HIS A 27 -4.02 12.80 -23.00
CA HIS A 27 -5.04 11.92 -23.55
C HIS A 27 -6.21 11.74 -22.57
N THR A 28 -7.41 12.19 -22.95
CA THR A 28 -8.60 12.04 -22.09
C THR A 28 -9.10 10.60 -22.10
N LEU A 29 -9.29 10.02 -20.91
CA LEU A 29 -9.86 8.67 -20.69
C LEU A 29 -11.12 8.39 -21.51
N ALA A 30 -11.97 9.40 -21.68
CA ALA A 30 -13.18 9.32 -22.50
C ALA A 30 -12.89 8.94 -23.97
N ASN A 31 -11.81 9.48 -24.55
CA ASN A 31 -11.42 9.17 -25.93
C ASN A 31 -10.94 7.73 -26.07
N ALA A 32 -10.18 7.22 -25.09
CA ALA A 32 -9.75 5.82 -25.10
C ALA A 32 -10.96 4.88 -25.01
N ILE A 33 -11.89 5.15 -24.09
CA ILE A 33 -13.14 4.39 -23.94
C ILE A 33 -13.96 4.40 -25.25
N ASP A 34 -14.18 5.58 -25.83
CA ASP A 34 -14.91 5.75 -27.09
C ASP A 34 -14.26 4.97 -28.23
N THR A 35 -12.93 5.01 -28.31
CA THR A 35 -12.16 4.35 -29.37
C THR A 35 -12.21 2.84 -29.23
N ILE A 36 -12.01 2.33 -28.01
CA ILE A 36 -12.13 0.90 -27.68
C ILE A 36 -13.53 0.39 -28.06
N ALA A 37 -14.58 1.06 -27.57
CA ALA A 37 -15.97 0.66 -27.84
C ALA A 37 -16.33 0.67 -29.32
N LYS A 38 -15.83 1.63 -30.10
CA LYS A 38 -16.08 1.70 -31.55
C LYS A 38 -15.34 0.64 -32.35
N LEU A 39 -14.12 0.29 -31.95
CA LEU A 39 -13.21 -0.48 -32.79
C LEU A 39 -13.08 -1.96 -32.40
N ILE A 40 -13.53 -2.38 -31.21
CA ILE A 40 -13.29 -3.74 -30.70
C ILE A 40 -13.80 -4.84 -31.66
N LYS A 41 -14.90 -4.59 -32.38
CA LYS A 41 -15.45 -5.53 -33.38
C LYS A 41 -14.63 -5.62 -34.66
N ARG A 42 -13.94 -4.54 -35.04
CA ARG A 42 -13.24 -4.42 -36.33
C ARG A 42 -11.76 -4.71 -36.21
N HIS A 43 -11.15 -4.31 -35.09
CA HIS A 43 -9.72 -4.38 -34.84
C HIS A 43 -9.46 -4.81 -33.38
N PRO A 44 -9.86 -6.02 -32.97
CA PRO A 44 -9.78 -6.47 -31.58
C PRO A 44 -8.36 -6.40 -31.01
N GLU A 45 -7.36 -6.88 -31.74
CA GLU A 45 -5.96 -6.91 -31.27
C GLU A 45 -5.40 -5.50 -31.00
N ALA A 46 -5.59 -4.55 -31.92
CA ALA A 46 -5.14 -3.17 -31.74
C ALA A 46 -5.87 -2.47 -30.57
N VAL A 47 -7.14 -2.81 -30.36
CA VAL A 47 -7.94 -2.28 -29.24
C VAL A 47 -7.47 -2.83 -27.90
N LEU A 48 -7.08 -4.10 -27.84
CA LEU A 48 -6.53 -4.68 -26.61
C LEU A 48 -5.19 -4.04 -26.25
N ILE A 49 -4.32 -3.77 -27.23
CA ILE A 49 -3.09 -2.99 -27.01
C ILE A 49 -3.44 -1.61 -26.44
N LEU A 50 -4.38 -0.88 -27.07
CA LEU A 50 -4.83 0.44 -26.57
C LEU A 50 -5.37 0.37 -25.13
N PHE A 51 -6.13 -0.67 -24.80
CA PHE A 51 -6.60 -0.92 -23.44
C PHE A 51 -5.45 -1.12 -22.46
N GLU A 52 -4.46 -1.96 -22.80
CA GLU A 52 -3.31 -2.22 -21.92
C GLU A 52 -2.51 -0.95 -21.63
N VAL A 53 -2.28 -0.11 -22.66
CA VAL A 53 -1.55 1.15 -22.47
C VAL A 53 -2.36 2.13 -21.65
N ALA A 54 -3.67 2.25 -21.91
CA ALA A 54 -4.53 3.12 -21.12
C ALA A 54 -4.53 2.69 -19.65
N TRP A 55 -4.69 1.39 -19.39
CA TRP A 55 -4.62 0.82 -18.04
C TRP A 55 -3.30 1.16 -17.33
N ARG A 56 -2.17 0.85 -17.98
CA ARG A 56 -0.83 1.12 -17.42
C ARG A 56 -0.63 2.62 -17.19
N GLY A 57 -0.99 3.47 -18.14
CA GLY A 57 -0.87 4.93 -18.02
C GLY A 57 -1.66 5.51 -16.84
N ILE A 58 -2.89 5.03 -16.62
CA ILE A 58 -3.71 5.45 -15.47
C ILE A 58 -3.05 5.04 -14.15
N ILE A 59 -2.53 3.81 -14.07
CA ILE A 59 -1.82 3.32 -12.88
C ILE A 59 -0.54 4.12 -12.67
N CYS A 60 0.30 4.32 -13.69
CA CYS A 60 1.52 5.13 -13.61
C CYS A 60 1.24 6.58 -13.17
N ALA A 61 0.07 7.13 -13.50
CA ALA A 61 -0.39 8.43 -13.03
C ALA A 61 -0.87 8.42 -11.56
N GLY A 62 -0.81 7.27 -10.88
CA GLY A 62 -1.29 7.07 -9.51
C GLY A 62 -2.82 7.07 -9.36
N GLN A 63 -3.57 6.98 -10.46
CA GLN A 63 -5.02 7.14 -10.48
C GLN A 63 -5.77 5.81 -10.31
N LEU A 64 -5.53 5.12 -9.18
CA LEU A 64 -6.12 3.80 -8.90
C LEU A 64 -7.66 3.78 -9.00
N LYS A 65 -8.34 4.81 -8.47
CA LYS A 65 -9.81 4.97 -8.61
C LYS A 65 -10.22 5.24 -10.07
N GLY A 66 -9.38 5.95 -10.81
CA GLY A 66 -9.57 6.19 -12.24
C GLY A 66 -9.49 4.89 -13.04
N ALA A 67 -8.60 3.97 -12.66
CA ALA A 67 -8.45 2.67 -13.33
C ALA A 67 -9.71 1.79 -13.13
N VAL A 68 -10.25 1.75 -11.92
CA VAL A 68 -11.52 1.07 -11.63
C VAL A 68 -12.68 1.73 -12.38
N SER A 69 -12.75 3.07 -12.39
CA SER A 69 -13.78 3.78 -13.15
C SER A 69 -13.68 3.54 -14.66
N PHE A 70 -12.46 3.39 -15.19
CA PHE A 70 -12.22 3.09 -16.59
C PHE A 70 -12.80 1.71 -16.98
N LEU A 71 -12.60 0.69 -16.14
CA LEU A 71 -13.20 -0.63 -16.35
C LEU A 71 -14.73 -0.60 -16.26
N ASN A 72 -15.30 0.08 -15.27
CA ASN A 72 -16.76 0.23 -15.13
C ASN A 72 -17.37 0.89 -16.38
N CYS A 73 -16.78 2.00 -16.85
CA CYS A 73 -17.25 2.69 -18.05
C CYS A 73 -17.15 1.82 -19.32
N LEU A 74 -16.15 0.95 -19.41
CA LEU A 74 -16.06 -0.02 -20.50
C LEU A 74 -17.15 -1.08 -20.39
N GLY A 75 -17.43 -1.59 -19.20
CA GLY A 75 -18.53 -2.52 -18.94
C GLY A 75 -19.91 -1.97 -19.35
N ASP A 76 -20.14 -0.67 -19.12
CA ASP A 76 -21.40 0.00 -19.52
C ASP A 76 -21.56 0.16 -21.04
N ARG A 77 -20.46 0.13 -21.80
CA ARG A 77 -20.44 0.47 -23.25
C ARG A 77 -20.21 -0.73 -24.15
N LEU A 78 -19.55 -1.76 -23.64
CA LEU A 78 -19.28 -2.99 -24.35
C LEU A 78 -20.40 -3.99 -24.09
N ASN A 79 -20.70 -4.83 -25.07
CA ASN A 79 -21.56 -5.98 -24.78
C ASN A 79 -20.81 -7.02 -23.93
N GLY A 80 -21.52 -7.97 -23.33
CA GLY A 80 -20.92 -8.95 -22.42
C GLY A 80 -19.71 -9.68 -23.01
N GLN A 81 -19.76 -10.12 -24.27
CA GLN A 81 -18.64 -10.85 -24.89
C GLN A 81 -17.42 -9.95 -25.14
N GLU A 82 -17.65 -8.69 -25.51
CA GLU A 82 -16.59 -7.70 -25.71
C GLU A 82 -15.91 -7.35 -24.40
N PHE A 83 -16.70 -7.13 -23.35
CA PHE A 83 -16.17 -6.82 -22.03
C PHE A 83 -15.40 -8.00 -21.43
N GLU A 84 -15.90 -9.23 -21.59
CA GLU A 84 -15.19 -10.45 -21.22
C GLU A 84 -13.83 -10.56 -21.91
N THR A 85 -13.73 -10.13 -23.18
CA THR A 85 -12.45 -10.12 -23.90
C THR A 85 -11.45 -9.14 -23.25
N VAL A 86 -11.91 -7.96 -22.83
CA VAL A 86 -11.10 -6.97 -22.11
C VAL A 86 -10.65 -7.50 -20.74
N LEU A 87 -11.56 -8.13 -19.99
CA LEU A 87 -11.26 -8.69 -18.68
C LEU A 87 -10.32 -9.90 -18.77
N LEU A 88 -10.42 -10.70 -19.83
CA LEU A 88 -9.47 -11.76 -20.11
C LEU A 88 -8.08 -11.19 -20.38
N THR A 89 -7.96 -10.13 -21.19
CA THR A 89 -6.68 -9.44 -21.40
C THR A 89 -6.09 -8.96 -20.08
N LEU A 90 -6.90 -8.28 -19.25
CA LEU A 90 -6.47 -7.81 -17.93
C LEU A 90 -5.96 -8.97 -17.04
N ARG A 91 -6.63 -10.13 -17.06
CA ARG A 91 -6.19 -11.33 -16.36
C ARG A 91 -4.83 -11.82 -16.88
N THR A 92 -4.69 -11.94 -18.21
CA THR A 92 -3.47 -12.47 -18.84
C THR A 92 -2.24 -11.57 -18.61
N MET A 93 -2.41 -10.25 -18.56
CA MET A 93 -1.33 -9.30 -18.24
C MET A 93 -0.64 -9.63 -16.90
N PHE A 94 -1.41 -10.13 -15.93
CA PHE A 94 -0.95 -10.37 -14.57
C PHE A 94 -0.91 -11.85 -14.21
N ASP A 95 -0.98 -12.74 -15.21
CA ASP A 95 -0.81 -14.17 -14.97
C ASP A 95 0.62 -14.53 -14.56
N ASN A 96 1.62 -13.78 -15.04
CA ASN A 96 3.04 -14.01 -14.78
C ASN A 96 3.79 -12.71 -14.39
N ILE A 97 3.46 -12.10 -13.25
CA ILE A 97 4.14 -10.90 -12.73
C ILE A 97 5.57 -11.15 -12.21
N VAL A 98 6.11 -12.36 -12.34
CA VAL A 98 7.35 -12.83 -11.67
C VAL A 98 8.61 -12.03 -12.07
N GLY A 99 8.63 -11.42 -13.26
CA GLY A 99 9.76 -10.58 -13.71
C GLY A 99 9.75 -9.16 -13.16
N GLU A 100 8.61 -8.70 -12.66
CA GLU A 100 8.34 -7.29 -12.42
C GLU A 100 8.66 -6.91 -10.98
N THR A 101 9.16 -5.69 -10.81
CA THR A 101 9.53 -5.17 -9.50
C THR A 101 8.95 -3.78 -9.24
N SER A 102 8.49 -3.07 -10.28
CA SER A 102 8.01 -1.70 -10.17
C SER A 102 6.75 -1.59 -9.30
N TRP A 103 6.67 -0.50 -8.53
CA TRP A 103 5.49 -0.16 -7.74
C TRP A 103 4.21 -0.11 -8.60
N ASP A 104 4.30 0.45 -9.81
CA ASP A 104 3.17 0.59 -10.73
C ASP A 104 2.67 -0.77 -11.21
N THR A 105 3.57 -1.69 -11.57
CA THR A 105 3.17 -3.03 -12.02
C THR A 105 2.48 -3.81 -10.89
N TRP A 106 2.99 -3.73 -9.65
CA TRP A 106 2.35 -4.35 -8.50
C TRP A 106 0.99 -3.71 -8.17
N ALA A 107 0.90 -2.38 -8.20
CA ALA A 107 -0.34 -1.67 -7.98
C ALA A 107 -1.39 -2.01 -9.05
N ALA A 108 -0.98 -2.11 -10.31
CA ALA A 108 -1.82 -2.54 -11.41
C ALA A 108 -2.36 -3.96 -11.19
N ALA A 109 -1.49 -4.89 -10.80
CA ALA A 109 -1.88 -6.28 -10.55
C ALA A 109 -2.84 -6.43 -9.37
N PHE A 110 -2.58 -5.74 -8.25
CA PHE A 110 -3.50 -5.74 -7.12
C PHE A 110 -4.85 -5.13 -7.47
N THR A 111 -4.85 -4.00 -8.20
CA THR A 111 -6.08 -3.32 -8.62
C THR A 111 -6.90 -4.18 -9.58
N ALA A 112 -6.23 -4.83 -10.54
CA ALA A 112 -6.87 -5.78 -11.45
C ALA A 112 -7.46 -6.98 -10.71
N ALA A 113 -6.72 -7.58 -9.79
CA ALA A 113 -7.16 -8.75 -9.04
C ALA A 113 -8.34 -8.44 -8.11
N ASP A 114 -8.33 -7.28 -7.44
CA ASP A 114 -9.45 -6.81 -6.63
C ASP A 114 -10.71 -6.60 -7.49
N PHE A 115 -10.57 -5.94 -8.64
CA PHE A 115 -11.69 -5.69 -9.56
C PHE A 115 -12.28 -7.01 -10.07
N LEU A 116 -11.45 -7.90 -10.60
CA LEU A 116 -11.90 -9.19 -11.12
C LEU A 116 -12.56 -10.05 -10.04
N HIS A 117 -12.04 -10.02 -8.81
CA HIS A 117 -12.66 -10.74 -7.71
C HIS A 117 -14.00 -10.14 -7.30
N GLN A 118 -14.15 -8.83 -7.35
CA GLN A 118 -15.43 -8.16 -7.11
C GLN A 118 -16.45 -8.51 -8.19
N GLU A 119 -16.03 -8.57 -9.45
CA GLU A 119 -16.91 -8.86 -10.59
C GLU A 119 -17.39 -10.32 -10.60
N TYR A 120 -16.47 -11.28 -10.43
CA TYR A 120 -16.78 -12.70 -10.58
C TYR A 120 -16.95 -13.47 -9.28
N GLY A 121 -16.29 -13.06 -8.20
CA GLY A 121 -16.35 -13.73 -6.88
C GLY A 121 -15.99 -15.22 -6.88
N ASN A 122 -15.25 -15.71 -7.88
CA ASN A 122 -15.03 -17.14 -8.11
C ASN A 122 -13.66 -17.65 -7.61
N ASP A 123 -13.47 -18.96 -7.59
CA ASP A 123 -12.24 -19.61 -7.12
C ASP A 123 -11.00 -19.22 -7.95
N ASP A 124 -11.17 -18.97 -9.24
CA ASP A 124 -10.09 -18.57 -10.14
C ASP A 124 -9.53 -17.18 -9.80
N THR A 125 -10.41 -16.19 -9.64
CA THR A 125 -10.01 -14.82 -9.24
C THR A 125 -9.39 -14.82 -7.84
N PHE A 126 -9.90 -15.65 -6.94
CA PHE A 126 -9.32 -15.84 -5.61
C PHE A 126 -7.91 -16.45 -5.68
N LYS A 127 -7.68 -17.46 -6.53
CA LYS A 127 -6.35 -18.03 -6.77
C LYS A 127 -5.38 -17.01 -7.35
N MET A 128 -5.85 -16.18 -8.30
CA MET A 128 -5.06 -15.09 -8.88
C MET A 128 -4.63 -14.08 -7.80
N MET A 129 -5.55 -13.59 -6.97
CA MET A 129 -5.23 -12.70 -5.85
C MET A 129 -4.17 -13.32 -4.93
N LYS A 130 -4.34 -14.59 -4.54
CA LYS A 130 -3.38 -15.30 -3.68
C LYS A 130 -2.01 -15.45 -4.33
N ARG A 131 -1.95 -15.71 -5.63
CA ARG A 131 -0.69 -15.81 -6.38
C ARG A 131 0.04 -14.47 -6.35
N ILE A 132 -0.64 -13.37 -6.72
CA ILE A 132 -0.06 -12.03 -6.73
C ILE A 132 0.46 -11.64 -5.32
N GLN A 133 -0.32 -11.90 -4.27
CA GLN A 133 0.12 -11.67 -2.89
C GLN A 133 1.38 -12.44 -2.53
N ARG A 134 1.45 -13.74 -2.88
CA ARG A 134 2.62 -14.58 -2.58
C ARG A 134 3.87 -14.12 -3.33
N GLU A 135 3.73 -13.77 -4.60
CA GLU A 135 4.84 -13.25 -5.40
C GLU A 135 5.34 -11.89 -4.86
N ALA A 136 4.42 -11.00 -4.48
CA ALA A 136 4.77 -9.72 -3.85
C ALA A 136 5.54 -9.91 -2.55
N VAL A 137 5.08 -10.83 -1.69
CA VAL A 137 5.75 -11.20 -0.43
C VAL A 137 7.14 -11.79 -0.71
N PHE A 138 7.27 -12.68 -1.68
CA PHE A 138 8.55 -13.25 -2.07
C PHE A 138 9.54 -12.18 -2.56
N LYS A 139 9.04 -11.11 -3.18
CA LYS A 139 9.82 -9.98 -3.71
C LYS A 139 9.83 -8.75 -2.81
N GLN A 140 9.33 -8.84 -1.57
CA GLN A 140 9.15 -7.69 -0.68
C GLN A 140 10.39 -6.80 -0.61
N GLN A 141 11.58 -7.38 -0.34
CA GLN A 141 12.80 -6.59 -0.23
C GLN A 141 13.11 -5.85 -1.54
N GLN A 142 12.97 -6.53 -2.69
CA GLN A 142 13.20 -5.93 -4.00
C GLN A 142 12.24 -4.79 -4.30
N ILE A 143 11.01 -4.89 -3.81
CA ILE A 143 9.96 -3.88 -3.96
C ILE A 143 10.26 -2.69 -3.04
N ILE A 144 10.52 -2.93 -1.75
CA ILE A 144 10.78 -1.89 -0.74
C ILE A 144 12.07 -1.10 -1.05
N ASP A 145 13.10 -1.77 -1.56
CA ASP A 145 14.38 -1.14 -1.90
C ASP A 145 14.32 -0.27 -3.17
N GLN A 146 13.20 -0.26 -3.89
CA GLN A 146 13.05 0.59 -5.06
C GLN A 146 12.91 2.06 -4.71
N SER A 147 13.65 2.90 -5.43
CA SER A 147 13.47 4.35 -5.38
C SER A 147 12.06 4.73 -5.85
N ALA A 148 11.30 5.40 -4.99
CA ALA A 148 10.03 6.02 -5.35
C ALA A 148 10.28 7.17 -6.34
N LEU A 149 9.67 7.14 -7.53
CA LEU A 149 9.60 8.31 -8.40
C LEU A 149 8.50 9.26 -7.88
N ASN A 150 8.73 10.57 -8.05
CA ASN A 150 7.78 11.60 -7.61
C ASN A 150 6.39 11.36 -8.24
N GLY A 151 5.35 11.23 -7.39
CA GLY A 151 3.95 11.12 -7.81
C GLY A 151 3.34 9.71 -7.77
N GLN A 152 4.12 8.67 -7.46
CA GLN A 152 3.65 7.27 -7.38
C GLN A 152 3.16 6.85 -5.97
N TRP A 153 2.98 7.81 -5.06
CA TRP A 153 2.70 7.52 -3.65
C TRP A 153 1.46 6.65 -3.43
N SER A 154 0.40 6.86 -4.23
CA SER A 154 -0.81 6.03 -4.16
C SER A 154 -0.54 4.57 -4.50
N ASN A 155 0.32 4.29 -5.48
CA ASN A 155 0.70 2.94 -5.88
C ASN A 155 1.54 2.26 -4.80
N ILE A 156 2.56 2.96 -4.30
CA ILE A 156 3.41 2.47 -3.21
C ILE A 156 2.56 2.15 -1.99
N TYR A 157 1.68 3.07 -1.61
CA TYR A 157 0.80 2.92 -0.45
C TYR A 157 -0.19 1.75 -0.62
N LEU A 158 -0.76 1.56 -1.81
CA LEU A 158 -1.60 0.39 -2.10
C LEU A 158 -0.84 -0.92 -1.90
N VAL A 159 0.36 -1.03 -2.49
CA VAL A 159 1.18 -2.25 -2.44
C VAL A 159 1.59 -2.56 -1.00
N LEU A 160 2.07 -1.57 -0.24
CA LEU A 160 2.45 -1.74 1.16
C LEU A 160 1.25 -2.16 2.03
N ASN A 161 0.07 -1.57 1.82
CA ASN A 161 -1.14 -1.99 2.54
C ASN A 161 -1.56 -3.43 2.23
N LYS A 162 -1.39 -3.87 0.98
CA LYS A 162 -1.67 -5.27 0.58
C LYS A 162 -0.69 -6.24 1.24
N LEU A 163 0.60 -5.89 1.31
CA LEU A 163 1.60 -6.67 2.04
C LEU A 163 1.28 -6.71 3.54
N GLN A 164 1.01 -5.56 4.16
CA GLN A 164 0.64 -5.47 5.57
C GLN A 164 -0.56 -6.37 5.89
N SER A 165 -1.64 -6.24 5.11
CA SER A 165 -2.87 -7.05 5.26
C SER A 165 -2.58 -8.55 5.15
N TYR A 166 -1.69 -8.94 4.24
CA TYR A 166 -1.29 -10.34 4.07
C TYR A 166 -0.61 -10.87 5.34
N TYR A 167 0.37 -10.16 5.89
CA TYR A 167 1.09 -10.60 7.08
C TYR A 167 0.21 -10.64 8.33
N GLU A 168 -0.69 -9.66 8.50
CA GLU A 168 -1.67 -9.67 9.59
C GLU A 168 -2.56 -10.92 9.52
N GLN A 169 -3.06 -11.26 8.33
CA GLN A 169 -3.85 -12.46 8.11
C GLN A 169 -3.06 -13.75 8.36
N GLU A 170 -1.82 -13.83 7.89
CA GLU A 170 -1.00 -15.02 8.05
C GLU A 170 -0.56 -15.22 9.50
N LYS A 171 -0.27 -14.13 10.23
CA LYS A 171 -0.03 -14.14 11.68
C LYS A 171 -1.27 -14.67 12.42
N HIS A 172 -2.47 -14.25 12.03
CA HIS A 172 -3.72 -14.76 12.61
C HIS A 172 -3.93 -16.25 12.31
N ARG A 173 -3.65 -16.71 11.08
CA ARG A 173 -3.71 -18.14 10.72
C ARG A 173 -2.70 -18.97 11.51
N GLU A 174 -1.48 -18.49 11.69
CA GLU A 174 -0.47 -19.18 12.48
C GLU A 174 -0.82 -19.26 13.96
N ARG A 175 -1.46 -18.21 14.53
CA ARG A 175 -2.01 -18.26 15.90
C ARG A 175 -3.02 -19.40 16.04
N ARG A 176 -4.00 -19.50 15.14
CA ARG A 176 -4.99 -20.59 15.15
C ARG A 176 -4.38 -21.99 14.98
N LYS A 177 -3.33 -22.12 14.17
CA LYS A 177 -2.65 -23.42 13.99
C LYS A 177 -1.94 -23.87 15.27
N ARG A 178 -1.29 -22.96 16.00
CA ARG A 178 -0.64 -23.27 17.28
C ARG A 178 -1.62 -23.79 18.32
N GLU A 179 -2.79 -23.15 18.41
CA GLU A 179 -3.87 -23.58 19.30
C GLU A 179 -4.28 -25.03 19.03
N ASN A 180 -4.28 -25.43 17.75
CA ASN A 180 -4.67 -26.79 17.33
C ASN A 180 -3.51 -27.81 17.34
N PHE A 181 -2.25 -27.39 17.28
CA PHE A 181 -1.09 -28.27 17.10
C PHE A 181 0.10 -27.88 17.98
N GLN A 182 -0.06 -28.02 19.30
CA GLN A 182 0.97 -27.71 20.31
C GLN A 182 2.29 -28.49 20.11
N HIS A 183 2.25 -29.69 19.53
CA HIS A 183 3.45 -30.52 19.30
C HIS A 183 4.44 -29.96 18.26
N LEU A 184 4.15 -28.84 17.59
CA LEU A 184 5.01 -28.18 16.59
C LEU A 184 5.57 -26.82 17.06
N GLU A 185 5.62 -26.57 18.37
CA GLU A 185 5.99 -25.30 19.00
C GLU A 185 7.23 -24.62 18.38
N ALA A 186 8.36 -25.33 18.24
CA ALA A 186 9.59 -24.74 17.69
C ALA A 186 9.45 -24.27 16.23
N LYS A 187 8.72 -25.04 15.40
CA LYS A 187 8.46 -24.69 14.00
C LYS A 187 7.54 -23.48 13.89
N HIS A 188 6.48 -23.45 14.70
CA HIS A 188 5.58 -22.31 14.76
C HIS A 188 6.26 -21.07 15.32
N PHE A 189 7.15 -21.22 16.30
CA PHE A 189 7.95 -20.13 16.84
C PHE A 189 8.78 -19.44 15.76
N LYS A 190 9.60 -20.21 15.02
CA LYS A 190 10.42 -19.68 13.93
C LYS A 190 9.59 -18.96 12.88
N ARG A 191 8.47 -19.56 12.43
CA ARG A 191 7.59 -18.95 11.41
C ARG A 191 6.93 -17.66 11.88
N THR A 192 6.48 -17.60 13.14
CA THR A 192 5.86 -16.37 13.66
C THR A 192 6.87 -15.26 13.85
N LYS A 193 8.10 -15.56 14.27
CA LYS A 193 9.17 -14.57 14.33
C LYS A 193 9.40 -13.96 12.94
N GLN A 194 9.58 -14.81 11.92
CA GLN A 194 9.75 -14.35 10.54
C GLN A 194 8.59 -13.46 10.07
N LEU A 195 7.34 -13.88 10.28
CA LEU A 195 6.17 -13.07 9.91
C LEU A 195 6.12 -11.72 10.63
N THR A 196 6.58 -11.66 11.90
CA THR A 196 6.64 -10.39 12.63
C THR A 196 7.76 -9.50 12.11
N ASP A 197 8.94 -10.05 11.82
CA ASP A 197 10.08 -9.30 11.29
C ASP A 197 9.74 -8.73 9.90
N ASP A 198 9.17 -9.56 9.02
CA ASP A 198 8.72 -9.16 7.67
C ASP A 198 7.63 -8.06 7.74
N LEU A 199 6.66 -8.20 8.65
CA LEU A 199 5.61 -7.18 8.86
C LEU A 199 6.20 -5.88 9.41
N ALA A 200 7.16 -5.95 10.33
CA ALA A 200 7.81 -4.77 10.89
C ALA A 200 8.53 -3.97 9.79
N GLU A 201 9.17 -4.65 8.83
CA GLU A 201 9.78 -4.00 7.67
C GLU A 201 8.74 -3.24 6.83
N VAL A 202 7.60 -3.87 6.50
CA VAL A 202 6.51 -3.22 5.74
C VAL A 202 5.96 -2.01 6.49
N LEU A 203 5.74 -2.12 7.81
CA LEU A 203 5.26 -1.00 8.64
C LEU A 203 6.28 0.14 8.68
N GLN A 204 7.58 -0.16 8.75
CA GLN A 204 8.63 0.86 8.69
C GLN A 204 8.68 1.56 7.33
N ALA A 205 8.57 0.82 6.22
CA ALA A 205 8.50 1.38 4.88
C ALA A 205 7.27 2.31 4.73
N THR A 206 6.11 1.85 5.22
CA THR A 206 4.86 2.63 5.20
C THR A 206 4.95 3.87 6.09
N LEU A 207 5.58 3.78 7.25
CA LEU A 207 5.82 4.92 8.14
C LEU A 207 6.70 5.98 7.46
N ARG A 208 7.82 5.57 6.85
CA ARG A 208 8.72 6.49 6.13
C ARG A 208 7.95 7.22 5.03
N LEU A 209 7.14 6.48 4.28
CA LEU A 209 6.28 7.01 3.23
C LEU A 209 5.27 8.05 3.76
N ALA A 210 4.54 7.70 4.82
CA ALA A 210 3.53 8.56 5.41
C ALA A 210 4.12 9.85 5.99
N VAL A 211 5.31 9.78 6.60
CA VAL A 211 6.03 10.97 7.07
C VAL A 211 6.47 11.85 5.91
N GLN A 212 7.03 11.26 4.84
CA GLN A 212 7.45 11.99 3.65
C GLN A 212 6.27 12.73 2.99
N GLU A 213 5.11 12.08 2.90
CA GLU A 213 3.88 12.62 2.31
C GLU A 213 3.03 13.44 3.30
N ARG A 214 3.55 13.70 4.51
CA ARG A 214 2.88 14.46 5.58
C ARG A 214 1.49 13.92 5.92
N GLN A 215 1.30 12.60 5.78
CA GLN A 215 0.11 11.87 6.19
C GLN A 215 0.22 11.50 7.66
N TRP A 216 0.12 12.50 8.55
CA TRP A 216 0.40 12.32 9.97
C TRP A 216 -0.50 11.31 10.68
N VAL A 217 -1.78 11.20 10.25
CA VAL A 217 -2.70 10.19 10.79
C VAL A 217 -2.16 8.80 10.52
N ASP A 218 -1.82 8.52 9.26
CA ASP A 218 -1.29 7.23 8.85
C ASP A 218 0.06 6.95 9.50
N ALA A 219 0.97 7.94 9.54
CA ALA A 219 2.25 7.81 10.22
C ALA A 219 2.07 7.43 11.70
N SER A 220 1.16 8.10 12.41
CA SER A 220 0.86 7.77 13.81
C SER A 220 0.30 6.35 13.96
N HIS A 221 -0.57 5.92 13.04
CA HIS A 221 -1.12 4.57 13.01
C HIS A 221 -0.02 3.52 12.84
N GLN A 222 0.92 3.74 11.92
CA GLN A 222 2.03 2.81 11.68
C GLN A 222 2.94 2.68 12.92
N VAL A 223 3.20 3.78 13.65
CA VAL A 223 3.96 3.72 14.91
C VAL A 223 3.21 2.91 15.98
N ILE A 224 1.89 3.06 16.10
CA ILE A 224 1.07 2.25 17.02
C ILE A 224 1.16 0.77 16.67
N GLN A 225 1.10 0.40 15.38
CA GLN A 225 1.22 -0.99 14.95
C GLN A 225 2.61 -1.55 15.30
N LEU A 226 3.68 -0.80 15.08
CA LEU A 226 5.04 -1.18 15.48
C LEU A 226 5.16 -1.37 17.00
N LEU A 227 4.56 -0.49 17.81
CA LEU A 227 4.53 -0.65 19.27
C LEU A 227 3.81 -1.93 19.68
N ARG A 228 2.67 -2.24 19.05
CA ARG A 228 1.92 -3.48 19.31
C ARG A 228 2.72 -4.73 18.94
N LEU A 229 3.48 -4.70 17.83
CA LEU A 229 4.36 -5.82 17.46
C LEU A 229 5.46 -6.05 18.49
N ASN A 230 6.04 -4.98 19.03
CA ASN A 230 7.07 -5.07 20.07
C ASN A 230 6.53 -5.67 21.37
N VAL A 231 5.33 -5.26 21.80
CA VAL A 231 4.66 -5.84 22.99
C VAL A 231 4.33 -7.32 22.76
N ASP A 232 3.69 -7.63 21.63
CA ASP A 232 3.33 -9.01 21.25
C ASP A 232 4.56 -9.94 21.25
N ASN A 233 5.73 -9.44 20.86
CA ASN A 233 6.97 -10.21 20.86
C ASN A 233 7.53 -10.41 22.28
N ARG A 234 7.51 -9.38 23.14
CA ARG A 234 7.99 -9.48 24.54
C ARG A 234 7.18 -10.49 25.35
N ASP A 235 5.85 -10.43 25.26
CA ASP A 235 4.97 -11.35 25.98
C ASP A 235 5.18 -12.82 25.57
N ARG A 236 5.83 -13.07 24.42
CA ARG A 236 6.08 -14.42 23.86
C ARG A 236 7.49 -14.95 24.08
N LEU A 237 8.45 -14.13 24.51
CA LEU A 237 9.87 -14.49 24.64
C LEU A 237 10.30 -14.88 26.06
N ASN A 238 9.36 -14.94 27.02
CA ASN A 238 9.60 -15.11 28.47
C ASN A 238 10.36 -13.96 29.14
N ALA A 239 9.96 -13.72 30.39
CA ALA A 239 10.24 -12.60 31.29
C ALA A 239 11.68 -12.54 31.86
N ASP A 240 12.67 -13.13 31.19
CA ASP A 240 14.04 -13.26 31.73
C ASP A 240 15.05 -12.29 31.10
N VAL A 241 14.60 -11.34 30.27
CA VAL A 241 15.42 -10.20 29.86
C VAL A 241 14.87 -8.97 30.55
N ASP A 242 15.39 -8.72 31.76
CA ASP A 242 15.36 -7.42 32.44
C ASP A 242 16.25 -6.42 31.66
N ASP A 243 15.92 -6.17 30.39
CA ASP A 243 16.53 -5.09 29.62
C ASP A 243 15.67 -3.84 29.80
N GLY A 244 16.19 -2.92 30.60
CA GLY A 244 15.71 -1.55 30.65
C GLY A 244 15.58 -0.96 29.24
N LEU A 245 14.66 0.01 29.09
CA LEU A 245 14.49 0.86 27.90
C LEU A 245 14.98 0.22 26.59
N SER A 246 14.23 -0.74 26.00
CA SER A 246 14.66 -1.26 24.70
C SER A 246 14.74 -0.10 23.71
N ALA A 247 15.88 0.00 23.01
CA ALA A 247 16.19 1.11 22.10
C ALA A 247 15.06 1.40 21.11
N ASP A 248 14.27 0.38 20.77
CA ASP A 248 13.09 0.49 19.91
C ASP A 248 11.96 1.33 20.51
N GLY A 249 11.70 1.21 21.81
CA GLY A 249 10.68 2.00 22.50
C GLY A 249 11.03 3.50 22.52
N TYR A 250 12.31 3.81 22.73
CA TYR A 250 12.81 5.18 22.64
C TYR A 250 12.75 5.73 21.20
N ASN A 251 13.16 4.94 20.20
CA ASN A 251 13.10 5.34 18.80
C ASN A 251 11.66 5.62 18.33
N LEU A 252 10.70 4.80 18.74
CA LEU A 252 9.28 5.00 18.41
C LEU A 252 8.69 6.20 19.17
N SER A 253 9.12 6.46 20.41
CA SER A 253 8.78 7.67 21.17
C SER A 253 9.22 8.93 20.42
N CYS A 254 10.48 8.97 19.96
CA CYS A 254 11.01 10.07 19.15
C CYS A 254 10.22 10.25 17.85
N LYS A 255 9.79 9.17 17.20
CA LYS A 255 8.96 9.24 15.99
C LYS A 255 7.56 9.81 16.26
N LEU A 256 6.91 9.42 17.35
CA LEU A 256 5.64 10.03 17.76
C LEU A 256 5.81 11.51 18.06
N GLU A 257 6.93 11.90 18.69
CA GLU A 257 7.24 13.30 18.96
C GLU A 257 7.41 14.10 17.66
N GLU A 258 8.15 13.57 16.69
CA GLU A 258 8.34 14.18 15.38
C GLU A 258 7.00 14.39 14.65
N ILE A 259 6.17 13.33 14.57
CA ILE A 259 4.86 13.37 13.92
C ILE A 259 3.96 14.39 14.60
N CYS A 260 3.88 14.36 15.93
CA CYS A 260 3.03 15.26 16.69
C CYS A 260 3.49 16.72 16.57
N SER A 261 4.79 16.98 16.63
CA SER A 261 5.37 18.32 16.47
C SER A 261 5.04 18.92 15.11
N ASN A 262 5.16 18.11 14.04
CA ASN A 262 4.81 18.53 12.69
C ASN A 262 3.29 18.76 12.55
N ALA A 263 2.46 17.87 13.08
CA ALA A 263 1.01 18.03 13.06
C ALA A 263 0.56 19.31 13.80
N ILE A 264 1.16 19.64 14.95
CA ILE A 264 0.93 20.91 15.67
C ILE A 264 1.31 22.11 14.80
N SER A 265 2.50 22.06 14.19
CA SER A 265 3.03 23.15 13.37
C SER A 265 2.18 23.41 12.12
N GLU A 266 1.53 22.37 11.60
CA GLU A 266 0.59 22.45 10.47
C GLU A 266 -0.86 22.74 10.90
N GLY A 267 -1.11 23.00 12.19
CA GLY A 267 -2.45 23.33 12.71
C GLY A 267 -3.41 22.13 12.78
N ARG A 268 -2.94 20.90 12.55
CA ARG A 268 -3.74 19.67 12.58
C ARG A 268 -3.91 19.17 14.02
N CYS A 269 -4.66 19.94 14.80
CA CYS A 269 -4.81 19.74 16.24
C CYS A 269 -5.37 18.35 16.61
N GLU A 270 -6.40 17.86 15.89
CA GLU A 270 -6.99 16.53 16.15
C GLU A 270 -5.95 15.41 15.97
N VAL A 271 -5.18 15.47 14.88
CA VAL A 271 -4.15 14.47 14.57
C VAL A 271 -3.03 14.48 15.60
N ALA A 272 -2.60 15.67 16.02
CA ALA A 272 -1.61 15.81 17.08
C ALA A 272 -2.15 15.27 18.41
N TYR A 273 -3.40 15.55 18.77
CA TYR A 273 -4.02 14.99 19.98
C TYR A 273 -4.06 13.45 19.96
N ASP A 274 -4.50 12.85 18.86
CA ASP A 274 -4.53 11.39 18.72
C ASP A 274 -3.12 10.78 18.74
N THR A 275 -2.14 11.46 18.13
CA THR A 275 -0.72 11.06 18.19
C THR A 275 -0.18 11.14 19.63
N MET A 276 -0.56 12.14 20.42
CA MET A 276 -0.16 12.23 21.83
C MET A 276 -0.74 11.06 22.65
N ARG A 277 -1.96 10.61 22.35
CA ARG A 277 -2.54 9.42 22.98
C ARG A 277 -1.76 8.15 22.62
N ALA A 278 -1.11 8.10 21.47
CA ALA A 278 -0.33 6.93 21.05
C ALA A 278 0.84 6.61 21.99
N PHE A 279 1.37 7.60 22.73
CA PHE A 279 2.44 7.37 23.70
C PHE A 279 2.05 6.40 24.82
N THR A 280 0.76 6.24 25.13
CA THR A 280 0.31 5.29 26.17
C THR A 280 0.52 3.82 25.77
N PHE A 281 0.79 3.54 24.50
CA PHE A 281 1.13 2.20 24.01
C PHE A 281 2.62 1.85 24.17
N ILE A 282 3.45 2.80 24.62
CA ILE A 282 4.88 2.56 24.84
C ILE A 282 5.08 1.80 26.17
N PRO A 283 5.82 0.69 26.18
CA PRO A 283 6.23 0.06 27.43
C PRO A 283 7.02 1.03 28.31
N ASP A 284 6.66 1.13 29.59
CA ASP A 284 7.24 2.11 30.51
C ASP A 284 7.05 3.58 30.06
N TYR A 285 5.90 3.88 29.44
CA TYR A 285 5.58 5.23 28.92
C TYR A 285 5.84 6.35 29.94
N ALA A 286 5.60 6.10 31.24
CA ALA A 286 5.74 7.09 32.29
C ALA A 286 7.17 7.65 32.36
N ASN A 287 8.17 6.82 32.04
CA ASN A 287 9.56 7.23 31.99
C ASN A 287 9.97 7.65 30.56
N VAL A 288 9.62 6.85 29.55
CA VAL A 288 10.06 7.04 28.15
C VAL A 288 9.43 8.26 27.49
N ALA A 289 8.14 8.52 27.76
CA ALA A 289 7.37 9.56 27.09
C ALA A 289 7.38 10.90 27.83
N LYS A 290 7.88 10.96 29.07
CA LYS A 290 7.79 12.16 29.92
C LYS A 290 8.35 13.42 29.25
N GLN A 291 9.62 13.36 28.83
CA GLN A 291 10.27 14.52 28.21
C GLN A 291 9.67 14.88 26.83
N PRO A 292 9.42 13.92 25.92
CA PRO A 292 8.67 14.20 24.69
C PRO A 292 7.32 14.88 24.92
N LEU A 293 6.49 14.35 25.83
CA LEU A 293 5.17 14.92 26.12
C LEU A 293 5.25 16.32 26.74
N GLU A 294 6.23 16.57 27.62
CA GLU A 294 6.47 17.92 28.15
C GLU A 294 6.82 18.92 27.04
N ARG A 295 7.66 18.53 26.06
CA ARG A 295 7.98 19.39 24.90
C ARG A 295 6.78 19.63 24.00
N LEU A 296 6.03 18.57 23.68
CA LEU A 296 4.80 18.66 22.88
C LEU A 296 3.74 19.54 23.55
N HIS A 297 3.54 19.41 24.86
CA HIS A 297 2.63 20.29 25.61
C HIS A 297 3.05 21.77 25.49
N ARG A 298 4.35 22.09 25.65
CA ARG A 298 4.83 23.46 25.49
C ARG A 298 4.57 24.00 24.08
N MET A 299 4.85 23.20 23.05
CA MET A 299 4.57 23.56 21.65
C MET A 299 3.08 23.79 21.43
N TRP A 300 2.24 22.91 21.95
CA TRP A 300 0.79 22.98 21.84
C TRP A 300 0.21 24.23 22.52
N TYR A 301 0.69 24.61 23.71
CA TYR A 301 0.25 25.84 24.36
C TYR A 301 0.75 27.10 23.63
N ALA A 302 1.98 27.07 23.11
CA ALA A 302 2.51 28.15 22.30
C ALA A 302 1.71 28.33 20.98
N SER A 303 1.32 27.23 20.33
CA SER A 303 0.47 27.27 19.13
C SER A 303 -0.97 27.65 19.43
N LYS A 304 -1.53 27.23 20.59
CA LYS A 304 -2.84 27.69 21.07
C LYS A 304 -2.86 29.20 21.37
N GLY A 305 -1.74 29.80 21.77
CA GLY A 305 -1.60 31.26 21.88
C GLY A 305 -1.78 32.01 20.53
N ILE A 306 -1.55 31.33 19.40
CA ILE A 306 -1.78 31.84 18.03
C ILE A 306 -3.20 31.52 17.56
N ALA A 307 -3.77 30.37 17.94
CA ALA A 307 -5.13 29.97 17.55
C ALA A 307 -6.25 30.78 18.23
N TRP A 308 -5.98 31.42 19.37
CA TRP A 308 -6.99 32.18 20.13
C TRP A 308 -7.33 33.59 19.60
N THR A 309 -6.85 33.97 18.43
CA THR A 309 -7.54 35.03 17.65
C THR A 309 -8.87 34.57 17.05
N TYR A 310 -9.15 33.26 16.97
CA TYR A 310 -10.45 32.72 16.56
C TYR A 310 -10.86 31.56 17.47
N GLY A 311 -11.77 31.86 18.41
CA GLY A 311 -12.11 31.01 19.54
C GLY A 311 -12.61 29.60 19.21
N ASN A 312 -12.15 28.64 20.00
CA ASN A 312 -13.04 27.81 20.80
C ASN A 312 -12.23 27.03 21.84
N THR A 313 -12.76 27.03 23.06
CA THR A 313 -12.27 26.31 24.24
C THR A 313 -12.58 24.82 24.11
N VAL A 314 -11.53 23.98 24.06
CA VAL A 314 -11.60 22.61 24.60
C VAL A 314 -10.27 22.28 25.29
N PHE A 315 -10.33 22.27 26.62
CA PHE A 315 -9.73 21.31 27.54
C PHE A 315 -10.77 21.08 28.63
#